data_AF-A0A6G2TZD3-F1
#
_entry.id   AF-A0A6G2TZD3-F1
#
_cell.length_a   1.000
_cell.length_b   1.000
_cell.length_c   1.000
_cell.angle_alpha   90.00
_cell.angle_beta   90.00
_cell.angle_gamma   90.00
#
_symmetry.space_group_name_H-M   'P 1'
#
loop_
_entity.id
_entity.type
_entity.pdbx_description
1 polymer ?
#
loop_
_entity_poly.entity_id
_entity_poly.type
_entity_poly.pdbx_seq_one_letter_code
_entity_poly.pdbx_strand_id
1 'polypeptide(L)'
;MGEPIQVVPASAALSGAFFADIGIHGLFTLSFSIPSVTNANVVMVSMTELNGNTNLPFIGDATMTVHNVAPGNGTVQVRGEVDWDSNLSTRVYFLVT
;
A
#
# COMPACT_ATOMS: atom_id res chain seq x y z
N MET A 1 24.73 21.04 -23.74
CA MET A 1 24.31 19.63 -23.87
C MET A 1 24.23 19.08 -22.46
N GLY A 2 23.05 18.66 -22.00
CA GLY A 2 22.92 17.98 -20.71
C GLY A 2 23.35 16.53 -20.87
N GLU A 3 24.13 16.01 -19.93
CA GLU A 3 24.55 14.61 -19.92
C GLU A 3 23.33 13.67 -19.95
N PRO A 4 23.38 12.54 -20.67
CA PRO A 4 22.29 11.58 -20.68
C PRO A 4 22.11 10.98 -19.28
N ILE A 5 20.87 10.93 -18.81
CA ILE A 5 20.51 10.25 -17.56
C ILE A 5 20.81 8.76 -17.74
N GLN A 6 21.85 8.26 -17.07
CA GLN A 6 22.11 6.83 -16.99
C GLN A 6 21.14 6.19 -15.99
N VAL A 7 20.20 5.39 -16.50
CA VAL A 7 19.33 4.53 -15.68
C VAL A 7 20.02 3.18 -15.55
N VAL A 8 20.68 2.93 -14.41
CA VAL A 8 21.21 1.60 -14.07
C VAL A 8 20.11 0.83 -13.34
N PRO A 9 19.59 -0.30 -13.85
CA PRO A 9 18.57 -1.07 -13.15
C PRO A 9 19.18 -1.69 -11.89
N ALA A 10 18.65 -1.35 -10.72
CA ALA A 10 18.94 -2.04 -9.47
C ALA A 10 18.09 -3.32 -9.42
N SER A 11 18.71 -4.48 -9.22
CA SER A 11 17.95 -5.72 -9.03
C SER A 11 17.27 -5.71 -7.67
N ALA A 12 15.94 -5.72 -7.65
CA ALA A 12 15.17 -5.83 -6.43
C ALA A 12 14.86 -7.32 -6.16
N ALA A 13 15.42 -7.88 -5.09
CA ALA A 13 15.20 -9.28 -4.70
C ALA A 13 14.24 -9.37 -3.51
N LEU A 14 12.96 -9.11 -3.77
CA LEU A 14 11.82 -9.59 -2.98
C LEU A 14 10.60 -9.58 -3.91
N SER A 15 10.06 -10.76 -4.23
CA SER A 15 8.77 -10.88 -4.90
C SER A 15 7.81 -11.57 -3.95
N GLY A 16 6.72 -10.90 -3.59
CA GLY A 16 5.78 -11.44 -2.60
C GLY A 16 4.51 -10.64 -2.47
N ALA A 17 3.48 -11.30 -1.93
CA ALA A 17 2.22 -10.68 -1.58
C ALA A 17 2.07 -10.64 -0.05
N PHE A 18 1.69 -9.47 0.48
CA PHE A 18 1.48 -9.23 1.89
C PHE A 18 0.14 -8.51 2.10
N PHE A 19 -0.38 -8.52 3.33
CA PHE A 19 -1.50 -7.67 3.70
C PHE A 19 -1.41 -7.20 5.16
N ALA A 20 -2.12 -6.12 5.46
CA ALA A 20 -2.34 -5.63 6.82
C ALA A 20 -3.79 -5.20 7.00
N ASP A 21 -4.35 -5.51 8.17
CA ASP A 21 -5.71 -5.11 8.55
C ASP A 21 -5.62 -3.91 9.51
N ILE A 22 -6.37 -2.86 9.21
CA ILE A 22 -6.37 -1.60 9.96
C ILE A 22 -7.81 -1.09 10.15
N GLY A 23 -8.05 -0.32 11.22
CA GLY A 23 -9.27 0.46 11.38
C GLY A 23 -9.00 1.93 11.05
N ILE A 24 -9.55 2.43 9.95
CA ILE A 24 -9.24 3.79 9.46
C ILE A 24 -10.41 4.45 8.74
N HIS A 25 -10.40 5.78 8.69
CA HIS A 25 -11.30 6.62 7.90
C HIS A 25 -10.60 7.92 7.49
N GLY A 26 -11.15 8.62 6.51
CA GLY A 26 -10.63 9.87 5.96
C GLY A 26 -9.30 9.71 5.22
N LEU A 27 -8.63 10.85 5.00
CA LEU A 27 -7.30 10.91 4.40
C LEU A 27 -6.24 10.44 5.40
N PHE A 28 -5.29 9.62 4.93
CA PHE A 28 -4.22 9.12 5.78
C PHE A 28 -2.86 9.05 5.07
N THR A 29 -1.81 8.95 5.87
CA THR A 29 -0.47 8.56 5.41
C THR A 29 0.14 7.64 6.47
N LEU A 30 0.33 6.37 6.12
CA LEU A 30 0.84 5.34 7.02
C LEU A 30 2.11 4.70 6.47
N SER A 31 2.96 4.20 7.37
CA SER A 31 4.16 3.42 7.03
C SER A 31 3.97 1.97 7.46
N PHE A 32 4.06 1.05 6.52
CA PHE A 32 3.94 -0.39 6.76
C PHE A 32 5.32 -1.03 6.77
N SER A 33 5.61 -1.83 7.79
CA SER A 33 6.86 -2.58 7.88
C SER A 33 6.80 -3.82 7.00
N ILE A 34 7.59 -3.84 5.93
CA ILE A 34 7.74 -4.99 5.03
C ILE A 34 9.24 -5.28 4.94
N PRO A 35 9.75 -6.21 5.77
CA PRO A 35 11.17 -6.55 5.78
C PRO A 35 11.67 -6.92 4.39
N SER A 36 12.88 -6.47 4.06
CA SER A 36 13.55 -6.68 2.76
C SER A 36 12.99 -5.90 1.56
N VAL A 37 11.95 -5.07 1.72
CA VAL A 37 11.65 -4.04 0.71
C VAL A 37 12.80 -3.02 0.69
N THR A 38 13.13 -2.53 -0.49
CA THR A 38 14.11 -1.47 -0.73
C THR A 38 13.49 -0.39 -1.61
N ASN A 39 14.17 0.75 -1.73
CA ASN A 39 13.78 1.82 -2.65
C ASN A 39 13.85 1.42 -4.15
N ALA A 40 14.39 0.24 -4.48
CA ALA A 40 14.45 -0.27 -5.85
C ALA A 40 13.24 -1.16 -6.23
N ASN A 41 12.42 -1.57 -5.26
CA ASN A 41 11.27 -2.43 -5.52
C ASN A 41 10.13 -1.67 -6.21
N VAL A 42 9.35 -2.40 -7.01
CA VAL A 42 8.03 -1.93 -7.44
C VAL A 42 7.01 -2.44 -6.42
N VAL A 43 6.17 -1.54 -5.91
CA VAL A 43 5.11 -1.91 -4.95
C VAL A 43 3.77 -1.44 -5.48
N MET A 44 2.86 -2.39 -5.71
CA MET A 44 1.45 -2.12 -5.98
C MET A 44 0.63 -2.33 -4.72
N VAL A 45 -0.29 -1.41 -4.45
CA VAL A 45 -1.15 -1.46 -3.27
C VAL A 45 -2.60 -1.36 -3.70
N SER A 46 -3.44 -2.19 -3.08
CA SER A 46 -4.90 -2.10 -3.17
C SER A 46 -5.51 -2.16 -1.78
N MET A 47 -6.72 -1.63 -1.63
CA MET A 47 -7.45 -1.64 -0.36
C MET A 47 -8.87 -2.14 -0.57
N THR A 48 -9.45 -2.74 0.47
CA THR A 48 -10.83 -3.19 0.51
C THR A 48 -11.38 -3.08 1.91
N GLU A 49 -12.69 -2.90 2.02
CA GLU A 49 -13.39 -3.08 3.29
C GLU A 49 -13.46 -4.58 3.65
N LEU A 50 -13.42 -4.88 4.93
CA LEU A 50 -13.64 -6.20 5.49
C LEU A 50 -14.99 -6.26 6.19
N ASN A 51 -15.77 -7.30 5.87
CA ASN A 51 -17.05 -7.52 6.52
C ASN A 51 -16.84 -7.89 7.99
N GLY A 52 -17.46 -7.14 8.92
CA GLY A 52 -17.25 -7.32 10.36
C GLY A 52 -17.61 -8.70 10.93
N ASN A 53 -18.44 -9.49 10.24
CA ASN A 53 -18.83 -10.83 10.68
C ASN A 53 -17.96 -11.94 10.09
N THR A 54 -17.54 -11.79 8.82
CA THR A 54 -16.83 -12.86 8.09
C THR A 54 -15.33 -12.61 7.94
N ASN A 55 -14.88 -11.37 8.18
CA ASN A 55 -13.52 -10.91 7.93
C ASN A 55 -13.05 -11.11 6.49
N LEU A 56 -14.00 -11.15 5.54
CA LEU A 56 -13.75 -11.29 4.11
C LEU A 56 -13.87 -9.94 3.40
N PRO A 57 -13.06 -9.68 2.35
CA PRO A 57 -13.20 -8.52 1.47
C PRO A 57 -14.60 -8.40 0.88
N PHE A 58 -15.12 -7.18 0.84
CA PHE A 58 -16.35 -6.85 0.12
C PHE A 58 -16.35 -5.39 -0.35
N ILE A 59 -17.30 -5.05 -1.22
CA ILE A 59 -17.55 -3.67 -1.65
C ILE A 59 -18.70 -3.12 -0.80
N GLY A 60 -18.38 -2.22 0.12
CA GLY A 60 -19.35 -1.44 0.89
C GLY A 60 -19.67 -0.08 0.23
N ASP A 61 -20.31 0.79 0.99
CA ASP A 61 -20.74 2.12 0.52
C ASP A 61 -19.59 3.14 0.47
N ALA A 62 -18.53 2.94 1.26
CA ALA A 62 -17.40 3.84 1.32
C ALA A 62 -16.52 3.76 0.06
N THR A 63 -16.12 4.91 -0.47
CA THR A 63 -15.11 4.96 -1.53
C THR A 63 -13.72 4.85 -0.90
N MET A 64 -12.90 3.92 -1.37
CA MET A 64 -11.52 3.75 -0.90
C MET A 64 -10.53 3.95 -2.05
N THR A 65 -9.49 4.76 -1.83
CA THR A 65 -8.48 5.03 -2.87
C THR A 65 -7.06 5.04 -2.32
N VAL A 66 -6.12 4.58 -3.15
CA VAL A 66 -4.67 4.71 -2.89
C VAL A 66 -4.14 5.84 -3.76
N HIS A 67 -3.54 6.85 -3.13
CA HIS A 67 -3.07 8.06 -3.82
C HIS A 67 -1.58 7.94 -4.17
N ASN A 68 -0.76 7.49 -3.22
CA ASN A 68 0.68 7.34 -3.41
C ASN A 68 1.21 6.11 -2.68
N VAL A 69 2.18 5.44 -3.29
CA VAL A 69 2.94 4.34 -2.71
C VAL A 69 4.43 4.68 -2.85
N ALA A 70 5.16 4.66 -1.75
CA ALA A 70 6.60 4.95 -1.73
C ALA A 70 7.36 3.85 -0.95
N PRO A 71 8.07 2.95 -1.65
CA PRO A 71 8.92 1.96 -1.00
C PRO A 71 10.19 2.60 -0.44
N GLY A 72 10.62 2.12 0.73
CA GLY A 72 11.86 2.48 1.41
C GLY A 72 12.53 1.24 2.00
N ASN A 73 13.64 1.44 2.71
CA ASN A 73 14.42 0.32 3.28
C ASN A 73 13.69 -0.34 4.45
N GLY A 74 12.97 -1.42 4.16
CA GLY A 74 12.18 -2.21 5.11
C GLY A 74 10.76 -1.68 5.35
N THR A 75 10.35 -0.63 4.64
CA THR A 75 9.03 -0.01 4.82
C THR A 75 8.39 0.38 3.49
N VAL A 76 7.06 0.50 3.49
CA VAL A 76 6.30 1.09 2.39
C VAL A 76 5.38 2.16 2.98
N GLN A 77 5.53 3.39 2.51
CA GLN A 77 4.60 4.46 2.84
C GLN A 77 3.43 4.47 1.88
N VAL A 78 2.21 4.55 2.41
CA VAL A 78 0.98 4.62 1.62
C VAL A 78 0.19 5.84 2.06
N ARG A 79 -0.15 6.68 1.08
CA ARG A 79 -1.16 7.73 1.23
C ARG A 79 -2.44 7.24 0.56
N GLY A 80 -3.56 7.37 1.26
CA GLY A 80 -4.86 6.92 0.77
C GLY A 80 -6.01 7.68 1.43
N GLU A 81 -7.21 7.28 1.05
CA GLU A 81 -8.47 7.76 1.58
C GLU A 81 -9.45 6.61 1.78
N VAL A 82 -10.20 6.66 2.88
CA VAL A 82 -11.44 5.91 3.09
C VAL A 82 -12.53 6.95 3.34
N ASP A 83 -13.33 7.23 2.31
CA ASP A 83 -14.39 8.24 2.35
C ASP A 83 -15.58 7.73 3.17
N TRP A 84 -15.46 7.91 4.49
CA TRP A 84 -16.43 7.53 5.50
C TRP A 84 -16.23 8.35 6.78
N ASP A 85 -17.28 8.48 7.59
CA ASP A 85 -17.27 9.32 8.81
C ASP A 85 -16.71 8.61 10.06
N SER A 86 -16.37 7.32 9.97
CA SER A 86 -15.90 6.52 11.11
C SER A 86 -14.99 5.38 10.65
N ASN A 87 -14.17 4.85 11.56
CA ASN A 87 -13.23 3.78 11.23
C ASN A 87 -13.94 2.56 10.61
N LEU A 88 -13.51 2.18 9.41
CA LEU A 88 -13.87 0.93 8.76
C LEU A 88 -12.73 -0.08 8.89
N SER A 89 -13.09 -1.37 9.03
CA SER A 89 -12.12 -2.46 8.95
C SER A 89 -11.64 -2.56 7.50
N THR A 90 -10.37 -2.25 7.27
CA THR A 90 -9.78 -2.13 5.94
C THR A 90 -8.58 -3.06 5.83
N ARG A 91 -8.53 -3.87 4.76
CA ARG A 91 -7.34 -4.64 4.40
C ARG A 91 -6.57 -3.94 3.30
N VAL A 92 -5.29 -3.70 3.56
CA VAL A 92 -4.33 -3.14 2.60
C VAL A 92 -3.47 -4.29 2.08
N TYR A 93 -3.52 -4.55 0.79
CA TYR A 93 -2.70 -5.55 0.11
C TYR A 93 -1.47 -4.91 -0.51
N PHE A 94 -0.36 -5.64 -0.50
CA PHE A 94 0.90 -5.24 -1.11
C PHE A 94 1.35 -6.34 -2.06
N LEU A 95 1.63 -5.98 -3.31
CA LEU A 95 2.39 -6.80 -4.24
C LEU A 95 3.75 -6.13 -4.44
N VAL A 96 4.81 -6.81 -4.02
CA VAL A 96 6.20 -6.33 -4.13
C VAL A 96 6.89 -7.13 -5.23
N THR A 97 7.62 -6.45 -6.12
CA THR A 97 8.48 -7.06 -7.15
C THR A 97 9.83 -6.37 -7.24
#